data_AF-A0A384JA53-F1
#
_entry.id   AF-A0A384JA53-F1
#
_cell.length_a   1.000
_cell.length_b   1.000
_cell.length_c   1.000
_cell.angle_alpha   90.00
_cell.angle_beta   90.00
_cell.angle_gamma   90.00
#
_symmetry.space_group_name_H-M   'P 1'
#
loop_
_entity.id
_entity.type
_entity.pdbx_description
1 polymer ?
#
loop_
_entity_poly.entity_id
_entity_poly.type
_entity_poly.pdbx_seq_one_letter_code
_entity_poly.pdbx_strand_id
1 'polypeptide(L)'
;MRPFPLLALGSLASAAAVVDVTNGAKVEAETGILNGVTIGDNPGGFSGSGFVQGFDAATDSVTITFQSAKQALYDVVIQYASTSGEKQTTMSLNDSGGSGIVLAATSEESPWANATAGQVLLNAGTNTITFTSNWGWYFIDAVYISPSAAPAKHQVTSKLSTPNPLPITQALFNKLLSNYGNGSIFSGQSEAAEIAWLEENVGKTPAIIGLDFMDYSPSRVEHGTSSHEVEDGIAFSNRNGIVAFQWHWNAPSHLIDSAAEPWYSGFYTAATTFNLTTVLANPSSEDYALLIRDLDTIAALLLRLQAADVPVLWRPLHEAEGGWFWWGAQGPEACVALYRLMFDRFVNHHQLRNLIWVWNSVATAWYPGDDIVDILGYDSYPPAGDHGAVSVQYQALIALGKDKKMVTLPEVGNIPDPDQLELYHADWSYFVTWNGAYINTDEFNSLDFKKKVFNDPSVINLSDLGNWKSN
;
A
#
# COMPACT_ATOMS: atom_id res chain seq x y z
N MET A 1 34.98 -36.26 -63.34
CA MET A 1 34.80 -35.18 -62.35
C MET A 1 33.67 -35.55 -61.41
N ARG A 2 33.99 -35.87 -60.16
CA ARG A 2 33.03 -35.96 -59.05
C ARG A 2 33.58 -35.05 -57.95
N PRO A 3 32.86 -34.03 -57.47
CA PRO A 3 33.37 -33.18 -56.41
C PRO A 3 33.21 -33.86 -55.05
N PHE A 4 34.20 -33.67 -54.19
CA PHE A 4 34.16 -33.98 -52.75
C PHE A 4 33.11 -33.10 -52.06
N PRO A 5 32.44 -33.57 -50.98
CA PRO A 5 31.65 -32.70 -50.13
C PRO A 5 32.59 -31.90 -49.20
N LEU A 6 32.43 -30.58 -49.23
CA LEU A 6 33.03 -29.63 -48.30
C LEU A 6 32.39 -29.85 -46.92
N LEU A 7 33.17 -30.27 -45.91
CA LEU A 7 32.83 -30.00 -44.51
C LEU A 7 33.20 -28.55 -44.21
N ALA A 8 32.26 -27.75 -43.72
CA ALA A 8 32.56 -26.45 -43.12
C ALA A 8 31.68 -26.22 -41.89
N LEU A 9 32.31 -26.53 -40.74
CA LEU A 9 32.15 -26.03 -39.38
C LEU A 9 30.90 -25.18 -39.06
N GLY A 10 29.98 -25.75 -38.30
CA GLY A 10 29.09 -24.96 -37.44
C GLY A 10 29.90 -24.31 -36.32
N SER A 11 29.73 -23.01 -36.11
CA SER A 11 30.26 -22.32 -34.95
C SER A 11 29.56 -22.87 -33.71
N LEU A 12 30.29 -23.60 -32.88
CA LEU A 12 29.89 -23.85 -31.50
C LEU A 12 29.93 -22.50 -30.78
N ALA A 13 28.77 -21.85 -30.65
CA ALA A 13 28.60 -20.80 -29.67
C ALA A 13 28.88 -21.45 -28.31
N SER A 14 30.00 -21.09 -27.69
CA SER A 14 30.30 -21.42 -26.31
C SER A 14 29.15 -20.89 -25.46
N ALA A 15 28.34 -21.77 -24.86
CA ALA A 15 27.35 -21.35 -23.88
C ALA A 15 28.11 -20.63 -22.76
N ALA A 16 27.90 -19.31 -22.63
CA ALA A 16 28.41 -18.56 -21.50
C ALA A 16 27.91 -19.27 -20.22
N ALA A 17 28.82 -19.49 -19.26
CA ALA A 17 28.44 -20.12 -18.00
C ALA A 17 27.38 -19.25 -17.31
N VAL A 18 26.20 -19.80 -17.07
CA VAL A 18 25.11 -19.11 -16.38
C VAL A 18 25.59 -18.78 -14.96
N VAL A 19 25.56 -17.48 -14.61
CA VAL A 19 26.03 -17.00 -13.31
C VAL A 19 25.07 -17.50 -12.21
N ASP A 20 25.62 -18.12 -11.17
CA ASP A 20 24.86 -18.50 -9.98
C ASP A 20 24.78 -17.31 -9.01
N VAL A 21 23.57 -16.77 -8.83
CA VAL A 21 23.30 -15.62 -7.95
C VAL A 21 22.80 -16.03 -6.57
N THR A 22 22.75 -17.33 -6.23
CA THR A 22 22.12 -17.86 -5.00
C THR A 22 22.60 -17.17 -3.71
N ASN A 23 23.88 -16.79 -3.65
CA ASN A 23 24.49 -16.12 -2.51
C ASN A 23 24.93 -14.69 -2.83
N GLY A 24 24.38 -14.15 -3.91
CA GLY A 24 24.72 -12.86 -4.48
C GLY A 24 25.85 -12.95 -5.49
N ALA A 25 25.66 -12.31 -6.63
CA ALA A 25 26.67 -12.19 -7.67
C ALA A 25 26.46 -10.94 -8.52
N LYS A 26 27.50 -10.62 -9.27
CA LYS A 26 27.47 -9.61 -10.33
C LYS A 26 27.37 -10.33 -11.68
N VAL A 27 26.46 -9.87 -12.53
CA VAL A 27 26.26 -10.36 -13.90
C VAL A 27 26.63 -9.23 -14.86
N GLU A 28 27.66 -9.45 -15.68
CA GLU A 28 28.15 -8.46 -16.65
C GLU A 28 27.14 -8.33 -17.80
N ALA A 29 26.69 -7.11 -18.10
CA ALA A 29 25.60 -6.90 -19.08
C ALA A 29 26.01 -7.29 -20.50
N GLU A 30 27.30 -7.14 -20.84
CA GLU A 30 27.85 -7.50 -22.15
C GLU A 30 27.85 -9.01 -22.42
N THR A 31 27.57 -9.84 -21.40
CA THR A 31 27.37 -11.29 -21.56
C THR A 31 25.92 -11.67 -21.87
N GLY A 32 25.01 -10.69 -21.85
CA GLY A 32 23.59 -10.87 -22.13
C GLY A 32 23.27 -11.05 -23.62
N ILE A 33 22.00 -11.38 -23.88
CA ILE A 33 21.44 -11.40 -25.23
C ILE A 33 21.11 -9.96 -25.62
N LEU A 34 21.78 -9.46 -26.66
CA LEU A 34 21.66 -8.08 -27.15
C LEU A 34 20.61 -8.00 -28.26
N ASN A 35 19.66 -7.08 -28.14
CA ASN A 35 18.67 -6.75 -29.18
C ASN A 35 18.73 -5.26 -29.49
N GLY A 36 19.17 -4.89 -30.70
CA GLY A 36 19.31 -3.49 -31.13
C GLY A 36 20.47 -2.71 -30.47
N VAL A 37 21.04 -3.22 -29.39
CA VAL A 37 22.17 -2.65 -28.64
C VAL A 37 23.52 -3.27 -29.03
N THR A 38 24.62 -2.64 -28.61
CA THR A 38 26.00 -3.08 -28.87
C THR A 38 26.87 -3.01 -27.63
N ILE A 39 28.05 -3.66 -27.66
CA ILE A 39 29.04 -3.58 -26.59
C ILE A 39 29.98 -2.40 -26.87
N GLY A 40 30.15 -1.52 -25.88
CA GLY A 40 31.13 -0.45 -25.86
C GLY A 40 32.26 -0.71 -24.87
N ASP A 41 33.38 0.02 -25.05
CA ASP A 41 34.58 -0.06 -24.21
C ASP A 41 35.13 1.33 -23.82
N ASN A 42 34.34 2.39 -24.04
CA ASN A 42 34.67 3.77 -23.66
C ASN A 42 33.40 4.58 -23.37
N PRO A 43 33.29 5.29 -22.22
CA PRO A 43 34.36 5.65 -21.28
C PRO A 43 34.83 4.47 -20.43
N GLY A 44 36.10 4.51 -19.98
CA GLY A 44 36.65 3.52 -19.06
C GLY A 44 35.98 3.52 -17.67
N GLY A 45 36.34 2.55 -16.83
CA GLY A 45 35.80 2.41 -15.46
C GLY A 45 34.62 1.45 -15.33
N PHE A 46 34.18 0.85 -16.44
CA PHE A 46 33.28 -0.30 -16.44
C PHE A 46 34.00 -1.56 -15.96
N SER A 47 33.23 -2.60 -15.70
CA SER A 47 33.70 -3.89 -15.25
C SER A 47 33.65 -4.94 -16.37
N GLY A 48 34.23 -6.13 -16.15
CA GLY A 48 34.27 -7.14 -17.20
C GLY A 48 35.07 -6.71 -18.43
N SER A 49 34.49 -6.88 -19.61
CA SER A 49 35.12 -6.66 -20.92
C SER A 49 34.54 -5.48 -21.70
N GLY A 50 33.41 -4.93 -21.24
CA GLY A 50 32.73 -3.82 -21.88
C GLY A 50 31.47 -3.44 -21.10
N PHE A 51 30.58 -2.75 -21.76
CA PHE A 51 29.24 -2.44 -21.27
C PHE A 51 28.27 -2.39 -22.45
N VAL A 52 26.97 -2.45 -22.19
CA VAL A 52 25.94 -2.35 -23.23
C VAL A 52 25.55 -0.89 -23.47
N GLN A 53 25.49 -0.50 -24.74
CA GLN A 53 25.16 0.84 -25.21
C GLN A 53 24.26 0.81 -26.47
N GLY A 54 23.78 1.98 -26.89
CA GLY A 54 22.95 2.11 -28.09
C GLY A 54 21.47 1.81 -27.83
N PHE A 55 20.96 2.17 -26.65
CA PHE A 55 19.52 2.15 -26.35
C PHE A 55 18.86 3.37 -27.01
N ASP A 56 18.52 3.27 -28.29
CA ASP A 56 18.05 4.39 -29.11
C ASP A 56 16.59 4.21 -29.53
N ALA A 57 16.18 2.99 -29.88
CA ALA A 57 14.82 2.61 -30.21
C ALA A 57 14.10 1.98 -29.00
N ALA A 58 12.78 2.13 -28.95
CA ALA A 58 11.95 1.62 -27.83
C ALA A 58 12.01 0.09 -27.65
N THR A 59 12.45 -0.65 -28.68
CA THR A 59 12.59 -2.11 -28.64
C THR A 59 13.98 -2.58 -28.23
N ASP A 60 14.95 -1.66 -28.12
CA ASP A 60 16.34 -2.01 -27.81
C ASP A 60 16.44 -2.55 -26.39
N SER A 61 17.12 -3.68 -26.22
CA SER A 61 17.19 -4.36 -24.93
C SER A 61 18.44 -5.21 -24.74
N VAL A 62 18.75 -5.46 -23.47
CA VAL A 62 19.66 -6.54 -23.06
C VAL A 62 18.93 -7.46 -22.11
N THR A 63 19.03 -8.77 -22.38
CA THR A 63 18.50 -9.82 -21.50
C THR A 63 19.66 -10.59 -20.89
N ILE A 64 19.81 -10.50 -19.58
CA ILE A 64 20.79 -11.29 -18.83
C ILE A 64 20.15 -12.56 -18.27
N THR A 65 20.90 -13.66 -18.32
CA THR A 65 20.46 -14.99 -17.85
C THR A 65 21.35 -15.44 -16.70
N PHE A 66 20.73 -15.85 -15.60
CA PHE A 66 21.40 -16.30 -14.38
C PHE A 66 20.57 -17.39 -13.71
N GLN A 67 21.10 -18.01 -12.64
CA GLN A 67 20.42 -19.07 -11.92
C GLN A 67 20.43 -18.85 -10.40
N SER A 68 19.39 -19.33 -9.73
CA SER A 68 19.30 -19.39 -8.27
C SER A 68 18.96 -20.83 -7.86
N ALA A 69 19.62 -21.38 -6.84
CA ALA A 69 19.35 -22.73 -6.35
C ALA A 69 18.02 -22.85 -5.58
N LYS A 70 17.40 -21.71 -5.24
CA LYS A 70 16.16 -21.63 -4.45
C LYS A 70 15.27 -20.50 -4.95
N GLN A 71 13.97 -20.60 -4.66
CA GLN A 71 13.08 -19.46 -4.78
C GLN A 71 13.29 -18.53 -3.57
N ALA A 72 13.59 -17.25 -3.82
CA ALA A 72 13.80 -16.25 -2.77
C ALA A 72 13.74 -14.83 -3.36
N LEU A 73 13.60 -13.84 -2.48
CA LEU A 73 13.69 -12.43 -2.84
C LEU A 73 15.15 -11.97 -2.98
N TYR A 74 15.44 -11.19 -4.02
CA TYR A 74 16.76 -10.63 -4.29
C TYR A 74 16.66 -9.14 -4.56
N ASP A 75 17.58 -8.36 -4.00
CA ASP A 75 17.78 -6.96 -4.35
C ASP A 75 18.55 -6.89 -5.67
N VAL A 76 18.07 -6.04 -6.59
CA VAL A 76 18.70 -5.79 -7.88
C VAL A 76 19.25 -4.38 -7.91
N VAL A 77 20.52 -4.24 -8.25
CA VAL A 77 21.19 -2.95 -8.45
C VAL A 77 21.84 -2.94 -9.82
N ILE A 78 21.47 -1.95 -10.63
CA ILE A 78 22.05 -1.73 -11.95
C ILE A 78 23.23 -0.76 -11.82
N GLN A 79 24.37 -1.13 -12.39
CA GLN A 79 25.50 -0.23 -12.62
C GLN A 79 25.40 0.33 -14.04
N TYR A 80 25.32 1.66 -14.13
CA TYR A 80 24.97 2.35 -15.36
C TYR A 80 25.78 3.64 -15.54
N ALA A 81 25.74 4.19 -16.75
CA ALA A 81 26.17 5.56 -17.04
C ALA A 81 25.08 6.33 -17.78
N SER A 82 24.85 7.59 -17.39
CA SER A 82 23.86 8.47 -17.99
C SER A 82 24.37 9.92 -18.07
N THR A 83 25.37 10.15 -18.92
CA THR A 83 26.02 11.46 -19.10
C THR A 83 25.15 12.48 -19.83
N SER A 84 24.09 12.02 -20.51
CA SER A 84 23.10 12.86 -21.21
C SER A 84 22.02 13.45 -20.29
N GLY A 85 22.25 13.50 -18.98
CA GLY A 85 21.27 13.86 -17.95
C GLY A 85 20.38 12.69 -17.53
N GLU A 86 19.49 12.90 -16.55
CA GLU A 86 18.62 11.84 -16.00
C GLU A 86 17.85 11.08 -17.09
N LYS A 87 17.78 9.76 -16.94
CA LYS A 87 17.08 8.83 -17.84
C LYS A 87 16.25 7.81 -17.07
N GLN A 88 15.55 6.98 -17.82
CA GLN A 88 14.80 5.84 -17.30
C GLN A 88 15.02 4.63 -18.21
N THR A 89 15.15 3.44 -17.62
CA THR A 89 15.05 2.14 -18.30
C THR A 89 13.87 1.36 -17.73
N THR A 90 13.38 0.34 -18.42
CA THR A 90 12.34 -0.56 -17.92
C THR A 90 12.94 -1.93 -17.66
N MET A 91 12.76 -2.47 -16.45
CA MET A 91 13.19 -3.82 -16.09
C MET A 91 12.01 -4.77 -16.02
N SER A 92 12.14 -5.94 -16.64
CA SER A 92 11.24 -7.09 -16.47
C SER A 92 11.99 -8.33 -15.99
N LEU A 93 11.29 -9.22 -15.29
CA LEU A 93 11.81 -10.49 -14.78
C LEU A 93 11.07 -11.64 -15.46
N ASN A 94 11.78 -12.61 -16.03
CA ASN A 94 11.20 -13.80 -16.68
C ASN A 94 10.09 -13.42 -17.69
N ASP A 95 10.38 -12.41 -18.52
CA ASP A 95 9.48 -11.83 -19.53
C ASP A 95 8.15 -11.29 -18.97
N SER A 96 8.07 -11.12 -17.64
CA SER A 96 6.88 -10.70 -16.92
C SER A 96 7.12 -9.38 -16.19
N GLY A 97 6.11 -8.52 -16.18
CA GLY A 97 6.16 -7.20 -15.57
C GLY A 97 7.01 -6.19 -16.35
N GLY A 98 7.20 -5.02 -15.75
CA GLY A 98 7.93 -3.90 -16.32
C GLY A 98 7.91 -2.70 -15.38
N SER A 99 8.98 -2.50 -14.60
CA SER A 99 9.10 -1.35 -13.71
C SER A 99 10.13 -0.36 -14.24
N GLY A 100 9.75 0.92 -14.25
CA GLY A 100 10.65 1.99 -14.65
C GLY A 100 11.69 2.26 -13.57
N ILE A 101 12.97 2.22 -13.94
CA ILE A 101 14.11 2.50 -13.07
C ILE A 101 14.67 3.86 -13.45
N VAL A 102 14.67 4.79 -12.49
CA VAL A 102 15.28 6.11 -12.69
C VAL A 102 16.79 5.99 -12.61
N LEU A 103 17.44 6.52 -13.64
CA LEU A 103 18.89 6.60 -13.79
C LEU A 103 19.27 8.07 -13.63
N ALA A 104 19.67 8.46 -12.42
CA ALA A 104 20.12 9.82 -12.13
C ALA A 104 21.30 10.22 -13.04
N ALA A 105 21.39 11.51 -13.37
CA ALA A 105 22.45 12.03 -14.22
C ALA A 105 23.85 11.73 -13.65
N THR A 106 24.75 11.23 -14.49
CA THR A 106 26.18 11.06 -14.19
C THR A 106 27.00 12.11 -14.95
N SER A 107 28.30 12.24 -14.67
CA SER A 107 29.19 13.18 -15.38
C SER A 107 30.27 12.44 -16.17
N GLU A 108 30.93 13.12 -17.11
CA GLU A 108 32.04 12.53 -17.86
C GLU A 108 33.24 12.15 -16.97
N GLU A 109 33.44 12.86 -15.85
CA GLU A 109 34.50 12.60 -14.88
C GLU A 109 34.20 11.42 -13.95
N SER A 110 32.93 11.09 -13.77
CA SER A 110 32.46 9.96 -12.96
C SER A 110 31.27 9.29 -13.68
N PRO A 111 31.54 8.58 -14.78
CA PRO A 111 30.48 8.09 -15.67
C PRO A 111 29.62 7.00 -15.04
N TRP A 112 30.15 6.23 -14.07
CA TRP A 112 29.46 5.07 -13.53
C TRP A 112 28.80 5.37 -12.17
N ALA A 113 27.53 4.99 -12.06
CA ALA A 113 26.75 5.05 -10.83
C ALA A 113 25.90 3.78 -10.67
N ASN A 114 25.30 3.63 -9.50
CA ASN A 114 24.40 2.53 -9.17
C ASN A 114 22.98 3.05 -8.98
N ALA A 115 21.99 2.37 -9.56
CA ALA A 115 20.58 2.60 -9.26
C ALA A 115 19.95 1.32 -8.71
N THR A 116 19.08 1.47 -7.72
CA THR A 116 18.28 0.34 -7.21
C THR A 116 17.17 0.03 -8.22
N ALA A 117 17.12 -1.21 -8.67
CA ALA A 117 16.10 -1.72 -9.58
C ALA A 117 14.94 -2.42 -8.81
N GLY A 118 14.99 -2.41 -7.49
CA GLY A 118 14.00 -2.98 -6.59
C GLY A 118 14.31 -4.41 -6.18
N GLN A 119 13.29 -5.07 -5.66
CA GLN A 119 13.33 -6.47 -5.25
C GLN A 119 12.64 -7.35 -6.29
N VAL A 120 13.24 -8.50 -6.59
CA VAL A 120 12.68 -9.50 -7.51
C VAL A 120 12.61 -10.86 -6.83
N LEU A 121 11.51 -11.56 -7.05
CA LEU A 121 11.35 -12.94 -6.63
C LEU A 121 11.96 -13.87 -7.68
N LEU A 122 13.15 -14.39 -7.42
CA LEU A 122 13.74 -15.38 -8.32
C LEU A 122 13.14 -16.75 -8.08
N ASN A 123 12.86 -17.50 -9.15
CA ASN A 123 12.52 -18.92 -9.07
C ASN A 123 13.78 -19.76 -8.84
N ALA A 124 13.61 -20.98 -8.31
CA ALA A 124 14.68 -21.97 -8.37
C ALA A 124 14.95 -22.35 -9.84
N GLY A 125 16.23 -22.44 -10.21
CA GLY A 125 16.70 -22.66 -11.58
C GLY A 125 17.01 -21.35 -12.32
N THR A 126 16.83 -21.38 -13.63
CA THR A 126 17.16 -20.27 -14.53
C THR A 126 16.13 -19.15 -14.42
N ASN A 127 16.62 -17.92 -14.37
CA ASN A 127 15.84 -16.70 -14.46
C ASN A 127 16.46 -15.73 -15.46
N THR A 128 15.66 -14.79 -15.97
CA THR A 128 16.12 -13.70 -16.83
C THR A 128 15.70 -12.36 -16.29
N ILE A 129 16.56 -11.36 -16.44
CA ILE A 129 16.18 -9.95 -16.32
C ILE A 129 16.43 -9.27 -17.66
N THR A 130 15.43 -8.56 -18.16
CA THR A 130 15.53 -7.76 -19.37
C THR A 130 15.46 -6.29 -19.03
N PHE A 131 16.44 -5.52 -19.49
CA PHE A 131 16.41 -4.06 -19.47
C PHE A 131 16.08 -3.57 -20.88
N THR A 132 14.92 -2.94 -21.02
CA THR A 132 14.43 -2.38 -22.29
C THR A 132 14.61 -0.86 -22.29
N SER A 133 14.91 -0.32 -23.46
CA SER A 133 14.94 1.12 -23.73
C SER A 133 13.64 1.77 -23.30
N ASN A 134 13.75 2.82 -22.49
CA ASN A 134 12.63 3.69 -22.15
C ASN A 134 12.96 5.12 -22.61
N TRP A 135 13.64 5.94 -21.79
CA TRP A 135 14.10 7.25 -22.29
C TRP A 135 15.34 7.14 -23.20
N GLY A 136 16.01 5.98 -23.19
CA GLY A 136 17.21 5.68 -23.99
C GLY A 136 18.45 6.47 -23.56
N TRP A 137 19.52 6.41 -24.38
CA TRP A 137 20.74 7.23 -24.24
C TRP A 137 21.49 7.07 -22.90
N TYR A 138 21.63 5.83 -22.45
CA TYR A 138 22.41 5.43 -21.28
C TYR A 138 23.21 4.15 -21.58
N PHE A 139 24.12 3.80 -20.68
CA PHE A 139 24.92 2.57 -20.73
C PHE A 139 24.60 1.68 -19.53
N ILE A 140 24.68 0.35 -19.71
CA ILE A 140 24.53 -0.64 -18.65
C ILE A 140 25.81 -1.48 -18.59
N ASP A 141 26.56 -1.40 -17.49
CA ASP A 141 27.81 -2.15 -17.27
C ASP A 141 27.49 -3.52 -16.70
N ALA A 142 26.86 -3.56 -15.53
CA ALA A 142 26.62 -4.79 -14.81
C ALA A 142 25.36 -4.71 -13.95
N VAL A 143 24.91 -5.88 -13.50
CA VAL A 143 23.77 -6.03 -12.61
C VAL A 143 24.20 -6.83 -11.40
N TYR A 144 24.06 -6.23 -10.22
CA TYR A 144 24.30 -6.88 -8.94
C TYR A 144 22.97 -7.45 -8.45
N ILE A 145 22.96 -8.74 -8.18
CA ILE A 145 21.79 -9.48 -7.71
C ILE A 145 22.22 -10.16 -6.42
N SER A 146 21.61 -9.78 -5.29
CA SER A 146 21.97 -10.32 -3.97
C SER A 146 20.72 -10.71 -3.18
N PRO A 147 20.74 -11.81 -2.39
CA PRO A 147 19.61 -12.18 -1.56
C PRO A 147 19.19 -10.98 -0.70
N SER A 148 17.91 -10.65 -0.73
CA SER A 148 17.38 -9.59 0.11
C SER A 148 17.62 -9.95 1.57
N ALA A 149 18.10 -8.99 2.36
CA ALA A 149 18.25 -9.20 3.79
C ALA A 149 16.87 -9.46 4.40
N ALA A 150 16.81 -10.37 5.38
CA ALA A 150 15.60 -10.52 6.18
C ALA A 150 15.26 -9.15 6.80
N PRO A 151 13.97 -8.74 6.78
CA PRO A 151 13.57 -7.46 7.36
C PRO A 151 14.03 -7.35 8.82
N ALA A 152 14.45 -6.16 9.21
CA ALA A 152 14.66 -5.87 10.62
C ALA A 152 13.34 -5.98 11.38
N LYS A 153 13.39 -6.33 12.66
CA LYS A 153 12.19 -6.30 13.50
C LYS A 153 11.67 -4.86 13.60
N HIS A 154 10.37 -4.70 13.44
CA HIS A 154 9.70 -3.41 13.56
C HIS A 154 9.98 -2.73 14.90
N GLN A 155 10.06 -1.40 14.88
CA GLN A 155 10.37 -0.56 16.04
C GLN A 155 9.13 0.12 16.65
N VAL A 156 7.94 -0.43 16.38
CA VAL A 156 6.68 0.08 16.91
C VAL A 156 6.63 -0.08 18.43
N THR A 157 6.33 1.02 19.13
CA THR A 157 6.13 1.00 20.58
C THR A 157 4.65 0.86 20.91
N SER A 158 4.31 0.31 22.07
CA SER A 158 2.92 0.17 22.53
C SER A 158 2.21 1.49 22.91
N LYS A 159 2.86 2.65 22.75
CA LYS A 159 2.31 3.94 23.18
C LYS A 159 1.36 4.51 22.13
N LEU A 160 0.10 4.70 22.50
CA LEU A 160 -0.90 5.45 21.73
C LEU A 160 -0.69 6.97 21.84
N SER A 161 -1.11 7.69 20.80
CA SER A 161 -1.15 9.14 20.67
C SER A 161 -2.14 9.78 21.64
N THR A 162 -3.31 9.16 21.81
CA THR A 162 -4.31 9.59 22.80
C THR A 162 -3.75 9.41 24.22
N PRO A 163 -3.67 10.47 25.05
CA PRO A 163 -3.19 10.34 26.43
C PRO A 163 -4.21 9.59 27.30
N ASN A 164 -3.71 8.69 28.15
CA ASN A 164 -4.52 7.87 29.06
C ASN A 164 -5.67 7.12 28.32
N PRO A 165 -5.37 6.33 27.27
CA PRO A 165 -6.40 5.58 26.55
C PRO A 165 -7.14 4.64 27.51
N LEU A 166 -8.37 4.25 27.17
CA LEU A 166 -9.06 3.21 27.95
C LEU A 166 -8.25 1.91 27.93
N PRO A 167 -8.26 1.11 29.02
CA PRO A 167 -7.54 -0.16 29.07
C PRO A 167 -7.87 -1.08 27.89
N ILE A 168 -9.14 -1.16 27.48
CA ILE A 168 -9.57 -1.99 26.34
C ILE A 168 -9.02 -1.49 24.99
N THR A 169 -8.78 -0.18 24.85
CA THR A 169 -8.16 0.42 23.66
C THR A 169 -6.67 0.12 23.60
N GLN A 170 -6.00 0.21 24.75
CA GLN A 170 -4.61 -0.21 24.86
C GLN A 170 -4.46 -1.73 24.59
N ALA A 171 -5.40 -2.54 25.08
CA ALA A 171 -5.42 -3.98 24.83
C ALA A 171 -5.60 -4.30 23.34
N LEU A 172 -6.47 -3.59 22.62
CA LEU A 172 -6.61 -3.72 21.16
C LEU A 172 -5.29 -3.41 20.46
N PHE A 173 -4.67 -2.27 20.78
CA PHE A 173 -3.41 -1.87 20.16
C PHE A 173 -2.29 -2.89 20.44
N ASN A 174 -2.20 -3.39 21.67
CA ASN A 174 -1.26 -4.44 22.05
C ASN A 174 -1.51 -5.75 21.29
N LYS A 175 -2.78 -6.11 21.08
CA LYS A 175 -3.16 -7.30 20.31
C LYS A 175 -2.66 -7.18 18.87
N LEU A 176 -2.94 -6.07 18.19
CA LEU A 176 -2.42 -5.80 16.84
C LEU A 176 -0.88 -5.86 16.82
N LEU A 177 -0.23 -5.14 17.74
CA LEU A 177 1.22 -5.07 17.83
C LEU A 177 1.89 -6.43 18.10
N SER A 178 1.26 -7.30 18.91
CA SER A 178 1.80 -8.63 19.20
C SER A 178 1.79 -9.57 17.98
N ASN A 179 0.94 -9.29 17.00
CA ASN A 179 0.81 -10.05 15.77
C ASN A 179 1.58 -9.41 14.59
N TYR A 180 1.87 -8.11 14.66
CA TYR A 180 2.58 -7.36 13.63
C TYR A 180 4.02 -7.83 13.43
N GLY A 181 4.42 -8.06 12.16
CA GLY A 181 5.76 -8.54 11.81
C GLY A 181 6.03 -10.03 12.04
N ASN A 182 5.01 -10.81 12.42
CA ASN A 182 5.13 -12.25 12.68
C ASN A 182 4.53 -13.11 11.55
N GLY A 183 4.30 -12.53 10.37
CA GLY A 183 3.67 -13.22 9.24
C GLY A 183 2.20 -13.55 9.48
N SER A 184 1.46 -12.72 10.25
CA SER A 184 0.01 -12.85 10.41
C SER A 184 -0.69 -11.54 10.09
N ILE A 185 -1.89 -11.63 9.54
CA ILE A 185 -2.73 -10.49 9.14
C ILE A 185 -4.15 -10.68 9.65
N PHE A 186 -4.76 -9.65 10.23
CA PHE A 186 -6.17 -9.74 10.64
C PHE A 186 -7.10 -9.56 9.42
N SER A 187 -8.08 -10.44 9.28
CA SER A 187 -9.10 -10.31 8.24
C SER A 187 -10.16 -9.30 8.61
N GLY A 188 -10.63 -8.55 7.63
CA GLY A 188 -11.65 -7.53 7.81
C GLY A 188 -12.60 -7.45 6.62
N GLN A 189 -13.82 -7.00 6.91
CA GLN A 189 -14.87 -6.81 5.92
C GLN A 189 -15.70 -5.57 6.26
N SER A 190 -15.99 -4.75 5.26
CA SER A 190 -16.96 -3.65 5.39
C SER A 190 -18.38 -4.20 5.46
N GLU A 191 -19.19 -3.60 6.35
CA GLU A 191 -20.62 -3.86 6.57
C GLU A 191 -21.00 -5.23 7.17
N ALA A 192 -22.01 -5.22 8.03
CA ALA A 192 -22.52 -6.42 8.68
C ALA A 192 -23.16 -7.42 7.69
N ALA A 193 -23.77 -6.92 6.61
CA ALA A 193 -24.41 -7.76 5.59
C ALA A 193 -23.38 -8.62 4.85
N GLU A 194 -22.21 -8.07 4.51
CA GLU A 194 -21.16 -8.81 3.80
C GLU A 194 -20.41 -9.78 4.72
N ILE A 195 -20.32 -9.47 6.02
CA ILE A 195 -19.89 -10.44 7.02
C ILE A 195 -20.82 -11.65 7.06
N ALA A 196 -22.14 -11.43 7.07
CA ALA A 196 -23.11 -12.52 7.02
C ALA A 196 -22.97 -13.35 5.74
N TRP A 197 -22.70 -12.68 4.60
CA TRP A 197 -22.42 -13.37 3.34
C TRP A 197 -21.18 -14.28 3.44
N LEU A 198 -20.08 -13.81 4.05
CA LEU A 198 -18.88 -14.61 4.28
C LEU A 198 -19.15 -15.80 5.21
N GLU A 199 -19.94 -15.61 6.26
CA GLU A 199 -20.34 -16.69 7.16
C GLU A 199 -21.12 -17.79 6.43
N GLU A 200 -22.03 -17.40 5.54
CA GLU A 200 -22.84 -18.34 4.76
C GLU A 200 -22.04 -19.06 3.67
N ASN A 201 -21.17 -18.35 2.94
CA ASN A 201 -20.56 -18.85 1.70
C ASN A 201 -19.11 -19.35 1.88
N VAL A 202 -18.37 -18.79 2.84
CA VAL A 202 -16.98 -19.14 3.16
C VAL A 202 -16.88 -19.93 4.47
N GLY A 203 -17.84 -19.75 5.39
CA GLY A 203 -17.86 -20.44 6.68
C GLY A 203 -16.92 -19.82 7.72
N LYS A 204 -16.52 -18.57 7.53
CA LYS A 204 -15.56 -17.83 8.37
C LYS A 204 -16.09 -16.43 8.64
N THR A 205 -15.89 -15.94 9.86
CA THR A 205 -16.18 -14.54 10.23
C THR A 205 -14.85 -13.77 10.30
N PRO A 206 -14.71 -12.63 9.61
CA PRO A 206 -13.52 -11.79 9.72
C PRO A 206 -13.29 -11.31 11.15
N ALA A 207 -12.04 -10.97 11.50
CA ALA A 207 -11.73 -10.42 12.82
C ALA A 207 -12.21 -8.96 13.01
N ILE A 208 -12.28 -8.20 11.92
CA ILE A 208 -12.60 -6.77 11.91
C ILE A 208 -13.88 -6.51 11.11
N ILE A 209 -14.77 -5.67 11.64
CA ILE A 209 -15.85 -5.03 10.88
C ILE A 209 -15.45 -3.59 10.52
N GLY A 210 -15.53 -3.24 9.24
CA GLY A 210 -15.42 -1.88 8.74
C GLY A 210 -16.79 -1.22 8.64
N LEU A 211 -16.92 -0.02 9.19
CA LEU A 211 -18.16 0.74 9.30
C LEU A 211 -17.91 2.22 8.95
N ASP A 212 -18.97 2.97 8.72
CA ASP A 212 -18.96 4.35 8.27
C ASP A 212 -19.92 5.24 9.07
N PHE A 213 -19.47 6.45 9.38
CA PHE A 213 -20.34 7.49 9.93
C PHE A 213 -21.05 8.36 8.88
N MET A 214 -20.94 8.04 7.59
CA MET A 214 -21.48 8.78 6.45
C MET A 214 -22.90 9.29 6.70
N ASP A 215 -23.82 8.38 7.01
CA ASP A 215 -25.26 8.62 7.19
C ASP A 215 -25.61 9.31 8.52
N TYR A 216 -24.62 9.58 9.37
CA TYR A 216 -24.77 10.42 10.55
C TYR A 216 -24.32 11.87 10.32
N SER A 217 -23.68 12.17 9.18
CA SER A 217 -23.31 13.54 8.82
C SER A 217 -24.56 14.43 8.84
N PRO A 218 -24.61 15.52 9.64
CA PRO A 218 -25.82 16.32 9.78
C PRO A 218 -26.41 16.79 8.45
N SER A 219 -25.57 17.15 7.46
CA SER A 219 -26.04 17.52 6.13
C SER A 219 -26.81 16.39 5.43
N ARG A 220 -26.45 15.10 5.63
CA ARG A 220 -27.24 13.96 5.12
C ARG A 220 -28.48 13.68 5.96
N VAL A 221 -28.41 13.89 7.28
CA VAL A 221 -29.57 13.70 8.18
C VAL A 221 -30.68 14.71 7.86
N GLU A 222 -30.32 15.93 7.47
CA GLU A 222 -31.25 16.96 6.98
C GLU A 222 -32.03 16.49 5.74
N HIS A 223 -31.46 15.58 4.95
CA HIS A 223 -32.12 14.91 3.80
C HIS A 223 -32.78 13.56 4.16
N GLY A 224 -32.87 13.20 5.45
CA GLY A 224 -33.67 12.08 5.93
C GLY A 224 -32.93 10.74 6.05
N THR A 225 -31.60 10.76 6.03
CA THR A 225 -30.79 9.54 6.25
C THR A 225 -30.82 9.10 7.71
N SER A 226 -30.59 7.81 7.91
CA SER A 226 -30.48 7.19 9.23
C SER A 226 -29.58 5.97 9.11
N SER A 227 -28.76 5.71 10.13
CA SER A 227 -27.86 4.55 10.16
C SER A 227 -28.00 3.79 11.48
N HIS A 228 -27.61 2.51 11.44
CA HIS A 228 -27.52 1.61 12.59
C HIS A 228 -26.08 1.09 12.81
N GLU A 229 -25.09 1.72 12.18
CA GLU A 229 -23.71 1.18 12.23
C GLU A 229 -23.08 1.28 13.63
N VAL A 230 -23.49 2.23 14.48
CA VAL A 230 -23.07 2.22 15.89
C VAL A 230 -23.56 0.96 16.60
N GLU A 231 -24.82 0.57 16.35
CA GLU A 231 -25.40 -0.66 16.87
C GLU A 231 -24.68 -1.90 16.33
N ASP A 232 -24.35 -1.92 15.04
CA ASP A 232 -23.59 -3.02 14.43
C ASP A 232 -22.19 -3.16 15.02
N GLY A 233 -21.49 -2.05 15.23
CA GLY A 233 -20.18 -2.03 15.89
C GLY A 233 -20.25 -2.59 17.32
N ILE A 234 -21.26 -2.19 18.10
CA ILE A 234 -21.50 -2.75 19.45
C ILE A 234 -21.81 -4.24 19.37
N ALA A 235 -22.68 -4.66 18.45
CA ALA A 235 -23.06 -6.06 18.26
C ALA A 235 -21.85 -6.92 17.87
N PHE A 236 -21.00 -6.44 16.96
CA PHE A 236 -19.80 -7.14 16.54
C PHE A 236 -18.74 -7.20 17.64
N SER A 237 -18.55 -6.12 18.39
CA SER A 237 -17.69 -6.10 19.58
C SER A 237 -18.18 -7.09 20.64
N ASN A 238 -19.49 -7.28 20.82
CA ASN A 238 -20.05 -8.31 21.72
C ASN A 238 -19.76 -9.74 21.26
N ARG A 239 -19.50 -9.95 19.97
CA ARG A 239 -18.95 -11.20 19.42
C ARG A 239 -17.43 -11.33 19.57
N ASN A 240 -16.82 -10.42 20.34
CA ASN A 240 -15.38 -10.28 20.55
C ASN A 240 -14.60 -9.79 19.31
N GLY A 241 -15.30 -9.25 18.31
CA GLY A 241 -14.70 -8.66 17.11
C GLY A 241 -14.09 -7.28 17.34
N ILE A 242 -13.29 -6.85 16.38
CA ILE A 242 -12.64 -5.54 16.34
C ILE A 242 -13.47 -4.61 15.47
N VAL A 243 -13.61 -3.34 15.87
CA VAL A 243 -14.43 -2.35 15.18
C VAL A 243 -13.54 -1.27 14.55
N ALA A 244 -13.70 -1.05 13.26
CA ALA A 244 -13.10 0.04 12.52
C ALA A 244 -14.19 0.98 11.99
N PHE A 245 -13.96 2.29 12.11
CA PHE A 245 -14.84 3.30 11.53
C PHE A 245 -14.05 4.25 10.63
N GLN A 246 -14.59 4.49 9.46
CA GLN A 246 -14.28 5.63 8.62
C GLN A 246 -15.41 6.65 8.64
N TRP A 247 -15.26 7.73 7.89
CA TRP A 247 -16.30 8.72 7.73
C TRP A 247 -16.24 9.37 6.35
N HIS A 248 -17.12 8.95 5.45
CA HIS A 248 -17.42 9.73 4.25
C HIS A 248 -18.18 11.00 4.65
N TRP A 249 -17.42 11.99 5.12
CA TRP A 249 -17.97 13.23 5.66
C TRP A 249 -18.62 14.04 4.54
N ASN A 250 -19.95 14.04 4.50
CA ASN A 250 -20.69 14.88 3.57
C ASN A 250 -20.54 16.34 3.98
N ALA A 251 -20.10 17.23 3.09
CA ALA A 251 -19.75 18.60 3.46
C ALA A 251 -20.84 19.28 4.31
N PRO A 252 -20.47 20.05 5.36
CA PRO A 252 -21.46 20.62 6.27
C PRO A 252 -22.43 21.62 5.62
N SER A 253 -21.98 22.26 4.54
CA SER A 253 -22.69 23.28 3.76
C SER A 253 -22.21 23.28 2.30
N HIS A 254 -22.78 24.16 1.47
CA HIS A 254 -22.36 24.39 0.08
C HIS A 254 -22.43 23.16 -0.83
N LEU A 255 -23.39 22.26 -0.59
CA LEU A 255 -23.67 21.16 -1.51
C LEU A 255 -24.21 21.70 -2.84
N ILE A 256 -23.76 21.12 -3.95
CA ILE A 256 -24.26 21.49 -5.29
C ILE A 256 -25.72 21.06 -5.46
N ASP A 257 -26.06 19.87 -4.96
CA ASP A 257 -27.39 19.24 -4.99
C ASP A 257 -28.11 19.40 -6.34
N SER A 258 -27.49 18.85 -7.37
CA SER A 258 -28.02 18.82 -8.73
C SER A 258 -28.26 17.38 -9.20
N ALA A 259 -28.92 17.21 -10.36
CA ALA A 259 -29.09 15.88 -10.95
C ALA A 259 -27.76 15.18 -11.30
N ALA A 260 -26.69 15.95 -11.60
CA ALA A 260 -25.37 15.41 -11.88
C ALA A 260 -24.56 15.17 -10.59
N GLU A 261 -24.77 16.02 -9.58
CA GLU A 261 -24.05 16.02 -8.30
C GLU A 261 -25.06 16.08 -7.15
N PRO A 262 -25.74 14.97 -6.85
CA PRO A 262 -26.80 14.95 -5.84
C PRO A 262 -26.24 15.11 -4.43
N TRP A 263 -27.04 15.63 -3.49
CA TRP A 263 -26.61 15.88 -2.10
C TRP A 263 -25.92 14.69 -1.41
N TYR A 264 -26.31 13.46 -1.75
CA TYR A 264 -25.78 12.24 -1.13
C TYR A 264 -24.35 11.91 -1.54
N SER A 265 -23.83 12.57 -2.57
CA SER A 265 -22.43 12.52 -3.04
C SER A 265 -21.57 13.64 -2.44
N GLY A 266 -22.10 14.43 -1.51
CA GLY A 266 -21.51 15.66 -0.97
C GLY A 266 -20.20 15.52 -0.21
N PHE A 267 -19.68 14.30 -0.04
CA PHE A 267 -18.31 14.06 0.42
C PHE A 267 -17.27 14.25 -0.71
N TYR A 268 -17.66 14.10 -1.98
CA TYR A 268 -16.78 14.38 -3.11
C TYR A 268 -16.59 15.87 -3.34
N THR A 269 -15.36 16.27 -3.67
CA THR A 269 -14.97 17.60 -4.13
C THR A 269 -15.83 18.10 -5.28
N ALA A 270 -16.22 17.20 -6.19
CA ALA A 270 -17.06 17.55 -7.34
C ALA A 270 -18.49 17.96 -6.95
N ALA A 271 -18.98 17.57 -5.77
CA ALA A 271 -20.36 17.75 -5.33
C ALA A 271 -20.57 18.88 -4.30
N THR A 272 -19.52 19.64 -3.99
CA THR A 272 -19.59 20.76 -3.04
C THR A 272 -18.65 21.90 -3.43
N THR A 273 -19.01 23.13 -3.08
CA THR A 273 -18.11 24.29 -3.16
C THR A 273 -17.49 24.67 -1.81
N PHE A 274 -17.63 23.80 -0.79
CA PHE A 274 -17.05 23.99 0.54
C PHE A 274 -15.52 24.14 0.46
N ASN A 275 -15.00 25.27 0.96
CA ASN A 275 -13.58 25.61 0.85
C ASN A 275 -12.91 25.55 2.23
N LEU A 276 -12.22 24.44 2.52
CA LEU A 276 -11.66 24.17 3.84
C LEU A 276 -10.66 25.25 4.29
N THR A 277 -9.79 25.73 3.39
CA THR A 277 -8.82 26.79 3.73
C THR A 277 -9.50 28.07 4.18
N THR A 278 -10.57 28.49 3.50
CA THR A 278 -11.32 29.71 3.85
C THR A 278 -12.04 29.54 5.18
N VAL A 279 -12.63 28.35 5.40
CA VAL A 279 -13.34 28.02 6.63
C VAL A 279 -12.39 28.02 7.83
N LEU A 280 -11.24 27.33 7.73
CA LEU A 280 -10.24 27.29 8.81
C LEU A 280 -9.62 28.66 9.09
N ALA A 281 -9.47 29.52 8.07
CA ALA A 281 -8.96 30.87 8.23
C ALA A 281 -9.95 31.82 8.95
N ASN A 282 -11.23 31.45 9.08
CA ASN A 282 -12.24 32.26 9.75
C ASN A 282 -13.06 31.45 10.78
N PRO A 283 -12.52 31.24 12.00
CA PRO A 283 -13.21 30.51 13.07
C PRO A 283 -14.52 31.15 13.58
N SER A 284 -14.81 32.39 13.18
CA SER A 284 -16.06 33.09 13.53
C SER A 284 -17.17 32.93 12.48
N SER A 285 -16.88 32.26 11.35
CA SER A 285 -17.84 32.03 10.28
C SER A 285 -18.89 30.98 10.64
N GLU A 286 -20.04 31.07 9.98
CA GLU A 286 -21.10 30.05 10.07
C GLU A 286 -20.61 28.68 9.57
N ASP A 287 -19.84 28.64 8.47
CA ASP A 287 -19.27 27.39 7.94
C ASP A 287 -18.31 26.72 8.93
N TYR A 288 -17.51 27.48 9.69
CA TYR A 288 -16.67 26.90 10.73
C TYR A 288 -17.53 26.37 11.88
N ALA A 289 -18.62 27.06 12.26
CA ALA A 289 -19.54 26.56 13.26
C ALA A 289 -20.23 25.25 12.82
N LEU A 290 -20.57 25.11 11.54
CA LEU A 290 -21.12 23.88 10.96
C LEU A 290 -20.07 22.75 10.92
N LEU A 291 -18.81 23.07 10.59
CA LEU A 291 -17.70 22.13 10.68
C LEU A 291 -17.56 21.57 12.12
N ILE A 292 -17.60 22.44 13.14
CA ILE A 292 -17.56 22.02 14.55
C ILE A 292 -18.81 21.22 14.95
N ARG A 293 -20.00 21.60 14.47
CA ARG A 293 -21.25 20.85 14.70
C ARG A 293 -21.10 19.40 14.24
N ASP A 294 -20.60 19.20 13.04
CA ASP A 294 -20.43 17.86 12.47
C ASP A 294 -19.42 17.03 13.27
N LEU A 295 -18.28 17.63 13.66
CA LEU A 295 -17.32 16.99 14.57
C LEU A 295 -17.97 16.59 15.90
N ASP A 296 -18.77 17.47 16.51
CA ASP A 296 -19.44 17.21 17.78
C ASP A 296 -20.50 16.10 17.67
N THR A 297 -21.23 16.04 16.54
CA THR A 297 -22.18 14.95 16.25
C THR A 297 -21.46 13.60 16.19
N ILE A 298 -20.36 13.50 15.45
CA ILE A 298 -19.61 12.24 15.36
C ILE A 298 -18.95 11.88 16.69
N ALA A 299 -18.42 12.86 17.42
CA ALA A 299 -17.88 12.64 18.76
C ALA A 299 -18.92 12.05 19.72
N ALA A 300 -20.18 12.49 19.65
CA ALA A 300 -21.27 11.92 20.45
C ALA A 300 -21.53 10.44 20.13
N LEU A 301 -21.39 10.02 18.87
CA LEU A 301 -21.52 8.62 18.47
C LEU A 301 -20.34 7.77 18.95
N LEU A 302 -19.12 8.29 18.81
CA LEU A 302 -17.92 7.66 19.37
C LEU A 302 -17.98 7.54 20.89
N LEU A 303 -18.61 8.50 21.59
CA LEU A 303 -18.86 8.42 23.04
C LEU A 303 -19.87 7.32 23.40
N ARG A 304 -20.84 7.02 22.53
CA ARG A 304 -21.73 5.86 22.71
C ARG A 304 -20.96 4.54 22.63
N LEU A 305 -20.04 4.43 21.66
CA LEU A 305 -19.11 3.28 21.55
C LEU A 305 -18.20 3.20 22.78
N GLN A 306 -17.66 4.33 23.23
CA GLN A 306 -16.85 4.39 24.46
C GLN A 306 -17.64 3.90 25.69
N ALA A 307 -18.89 4.36 25.85
CA ALA A 307 -19.75 3.95 26.96
C ALA A 307 -20.13 2.46 26.92
N ALA A 308 -20.02 1.82 25.75
CA ALA A 308 -20.19 0.40 25.56
C ALA A 308 -18.86 -0.40 25.63
N ASP A 309 -17.77 0.22 26.11
CA ASP A 309 -16.41 -0.35 26.15
C ASP A 309 -15.95 -0.88 24.77
N VAL A 310 -16.28 -0.17 23.69
CA VAL A 310 -15.86 -0.50 22.33
C VAL A 310 -14.68 0.38 21.92
N PRO A 311 -13.45 -0.17 21.79
CA PRO A 311 -12.35 0.54 21.15
C PRO A 311 -12.56 0.58 19.63
N VAL A 312 -12.10 1.67 19.00
CA VAL A 312 -12.35 1.94 17.57
C VAL A 312 -11.04 2.21 16.86
N LEU A 313 -10.78 1.49 15.76
CA LEU A 313 -9.80 1.89 14.75
C LEU A 313 -10.42 3.05 13.97
N TRP A 314 -10.05 4.27 14.32
CA TRP A 314 -10.67 5.50 13.82
C TRP A 314 -9.87 6.06 12.64
N ARG A 315 -10.46 6.00 11.44
CA ARG A 315 -9.83 6.41 10.18
C ARG A 315 -10.59 7.57 9.53
N PRO A 316 -10.50 8.79 10.08
CA PRO A 316 -11.13 9.97 9.49
C PRO A 316 -10.31 10.52 8.33
N LEU A 317 -10.96 11.33 7.48
CA LEU A 317 -10.31 12.08 6.40
C LEU A 317 -9.48 11.18 5.49
N HIS A 318 -10.00 9.99 5.16
CA HIS A 318 -9.31 8.99 4.35
C HIS A 318 -9.05 9.46 2.92
N GLU A 319 -8.06 8.87 2.27
CA GLU A 319 -7.66 9.13 0.88
C GLU A 319 -7.41 10.63 0.56
N ALA A 320 -7.01 11.41 1.57
CA ALA A 320 -6.90 12.86 1.45
C ALA A 320 -6.01 13.31 0.29
N GLU A 321 -4.87 12.63 0.07
CA GLU A 321 -3.93 12.98 -0.99
C GLU A 321 -4.47 12.80 -2.42
N GLY A 322 -5.55 12.03 -2.59
CA GLY A 322 -6.24 11.88 -3.87
C GLY A 322 -7.02 13.12 -4.30
N GLY A 323 -7.43 13.96 -3.34
CA GLY A 323 -8.12 15.24 -3.60
C GLY A 323 -9.55 15.12 -4.12
N TRP A 324 -10.07 13.91 -4.33
CA TRP A 324 -11.46 13.67 -4.74
C TRP A 324 -12.47 13.88 -3.63
N PHE A 325 -12.06 13.83 -2.35
CA PHE A 325 -12.89 14.24 -1.22
C PHE A 325 -12.58 15.67 -0.79
N TRP A 326 -13.60 16.40 -0.31
CA TRP A 326 -13.48 17.84 -0.08
C TRP A 326 -12.40 18.21 0.95
N TRP A 327 -12.09 17.32 1.90
CA TRP A 327 -11.03 17.55 2.90
C TRP A 327 -9.62 17.52 2.30
N GLY A 328 -9.45 16.93 1.11
CA GLY A 328 -8.21 16.96 0.32
C GLY A 328 -8.18 18.04 -0.75
N ALA A 329 -9.28 18.73 -1.02
CA ALA A 329 -9.41 19.60 -2.19
C ALA A 329 -8.53 20.87 -2.15
N GLN A 330 -8.12 21.32 -0.96
CA GLN A 330 -7.28 22.51 -0.78
C GLN A 330 -5.84 22.20 -0.37
N GLY A 331 -5.41 20.95 -0.60
CA GLY A 331 -4.03 20.51 -0.39
C GLY A 331 -3.70 20.14 1.06
N PRO A 332 -2.43 19.71 1.28
CA PRO A 332 -2.02 19.05 2.51
C PRO A 332 -2.16 19.92 3.77
N GLU A 333 -1.85 21.22 3.68
CA GLU A 333 -1.86 22.12 4.85
C GLU A 333 -3.26 22.21 5.47
N ALA A 334 -4.30 22.38 4.64
CA ALA A 334 -5.68 22.46 5.10
C ALA A 334 -6.16 21.13 5.72
N CYS A 335 -5.83 20.01 5.08
CA CYS A 335 -6.18 18.68 5.57
C CYS A 335 -5.51 18.37 6.91
N VAL A 336 -4.20 18.62 7.03
CA VAL A 336 -3.44 18.43 8.28
C VAL A 336 -3.98 19.30 9.40
N ALA A 337 -4.34 20.56 9.10
CA ALA A 337 -4.96 21.44 10.08
C ALA A 337 -6.33 20.91 10.56
N LEU A 338 -7.16 20.39 9.65
CA LEU A 338 -8.44 19.76 10.00
C LEU A 338 -8.25 18.49 10.84
N TYR A 339 -7.29 17.63 10.50
CA TYR A 339 -7.00 16.42 11.28
C TYR A 339 -6.57 16.78 12.70
N ARG A 340 -5.71 17.79 12.87
CA ARG A 340 -5.30 18.29 14.19
C ARG A 340 -6.45 18.90 14.98
N LEU A 341 -7.32 19.67 14.32
CA LEU A 341 -8.55 20.20 14.93
C LEU A 341 -9.45 19.07 15.42
N MET A 342 -9.65 18.03 14.61
CA MET A 342 -10.44 16.86 14.98
C MET A 342 -9.82 16.12 16.17
N PHE A 343 -8.50 15.89 16.15
CA PHE A 343 -7.79 15.26 17.26
C PHE A 343 -7.98 16.04 18.56
N ASP A 344 -7.73 17.35 18.56
CA ASP A 344 -7.92 18.20 19.75
C ASP A 344 -9.38 18.19 20.23
N ARG A 345 -10.34 18.35 19.31
CA ARG A 345 -11.77 18.35 19.64
C ARG A 345 -12.19 17.00 20.22
N PHE A 346 -11.76 15.89 19.66
CA PHE A 346 -12.20 14.56 20.11
C PHE A 346 -11.51 14.17 21.41
N VAL A 347 -10.19 14.34 21.50
CA VAL A 347 -9.38 13.90 22.64
C VAL A 347 -9.49 14.88 23.80
N ASN A 348 -9.28 16.18 23.57
CA ASN A 348 -9.20 17.17 24.65
C ASN A 348 -10.56 17.77 25.01
N HIS A 349 -11.44 18.04 24.04
CA HIS A 349 -12.76 18.60 24.34
C HIS A 349 -13.78 17.52 24.72
N HIS A 350 -13.94 16.47 23.90
CA HIS A 350 -14.93 15.40 24.14
C HIS A 350 -14.44 14.26 25.04
N GLN A 351 -13.14 14.23 25.38
CA GLN A 351 -12.56 13.19 26.25
C GLN A 351 -12.76 11.76 25.69
N LEU A 352 -12.66 11.63 24.37
CA LEU A 352 -12.60 10.33 23.69
C LEU A 352 -11.25 9.69 23.95
N ARG A 353 -11.28 8.53 24.60
CA ARG A 353 -10.13 7.72 25.01
C ARG A 353 -10.20 6.30 24.43
N ASN A 354 -11.21 6.03 23.62
CA ASN A 354 -11.43 4.73 22.98
C ASN A 354 -10.91 4.62 21.54
N LEU A 355 -10.22 5.65 21.02
CA LEU A 355 -9.80 5.73 19.62
C LEU A 355 -8.33 5.35 19.43
N ILE A 356 -8.06 4.58 18.38
CA ILE A 356 -6.74 4.38 17.78
C ILE A 356 -6.76 5.08 16.43
N TRP A 357 -5.95 6.11 16.26
CA TRP A 357 -5.97 7.01 15.11
C TRP A 357 -5.24 6.42 13.90
N VAL A 358 -5.96 6.20 12.80
CA VAL A 358 -5.44 5.64 11.56
C VAL A 358 -5.35 6.75 10.51
N TRP A 359 -4.16 7.01 9.98
CA TRP A 359 -3.92 7.96 8.89
C TRP A 359 -3.86 7.24 7.55
N ASN A 360 -4.41 7.82 6.48
CA ASN A 360 -4.58 7.16 5.19
C ASN A 360 -4.13 8.03 4.00
N SER A 361 -2.84 8.39 3.98
CA SER A 361 -2.15 8.96 2.82
C SER A 361 -0.66 8.68 2.94
N VAL A 362 0.01 8.42 1.81
CA VAL A 362 1.40 7.95 1.77
C VAL A 362 2.40 9.11 1.63
N ALA A 363 2.03 10.17 0.92
CA ALA A 363 2.92 11.29 0.65
C ALA A 363 3.24 12.08 1.92
N THR A 364 4.53 12.30 2.17
CA THR A 364 5.03 12.96 3.39
C THR A 364 4.41 14.33 3.65
N ALA A 365 4.07 15.09 2.60
CA ALA A 365 3.46 16.41 2.73
C ALA A 365 2.09 16.37 3.45
N TRP A 366 1.38 15.24 3.36
CA TRP A 366 0.04 15.08 3.93
C TRP A 366 0.04 14.50 5.35
N TYR A 367 1.18 13.99 5.83
CA TYR A 367 1.26 13.32 7.12
C TYR A 367 1.13 14.31 8.30
N PRO A 368 0.12 14.16 9.18
CA PRO A 368 -0.18 15.18 10.18
C PRO A 368 0.75 15.13 11.41
N GLY A 369 1.50 14.04 11.59
CA GLY A 369 2.59 13.93 12.56
C GLY A 369 2.46 12.75 13.54
N ASP A 370 3.61 12.31 14.06
CA ASP A 370 3.74 11.13 14.94
C ASP A 370 2.98 11.24 16.27
N ASP A 371 2.68 12.47 16.71
CA ASP A 371 2.02 12.78 17.97
C ASP A 371 0.52 12.50 17.97
N ILE A 372 -0.11 12.42 16.79
CA ILE A 372 -1.57 12.32 16.63
C ILE A 372 -2.03 11.18 15.71
N VAL A 373 -1.10 10.32 15.28
CA VAL A 373 -1.37 9.13 14.45
C VAL A 373 -0.82 7.90 15.14
N ASP A 374 -1.63 6.84 15.25
CA ASP A 374 -1.23 5.56 15.86
C ASP A 374 -0.82 4.53 14.80
N ILE A 375 -1.54 4.46 13.68
CA ILE A 375 -1.37 3.48 12.60
C ILE A 375 -1.42 4.21 11.24
N LEU A 376 -0.63 3.75 10.28
CA LEU A 376 -0.66 4.23 8.90
C LEU A 376 -1.42 3.25 8.01
N GLY A 377 -2.13 3.73 7.00
CA GLY A 377 -2.92 2.89 6.11
C GLY A 377 -2.84 3.32 4.65
N TYR A 378 -3.13 2.37 3.75
CA TYR A 378 -3.26 2.60 2.32
C TYR A 378 -4.46 1.85 1.75
N ASP A 379 -5.29 2.52 0.97
CA ASP A 379 -6.47 1.94 0.33
C ASP A 379 -6.06 1.37 -1.04
N SER A 380 -6.27 0.06 -1.26
CA SER A 380 -5.69 -0.66 -2.38
C SER A 380 -6.75 -1.23 -3.34
N TYR A 381 -6.82 -0.65 -4.55
CA TYR A 381 -7.73 -1.05 -5.61
C TYR A 381 -6.99 -1.36 -6.93
N PRO A 382 -6.16 -2.42 -6.99
CA PRO A 382 -5.51 -2.85 -8.23
C PRO A 382 -6.55 -3.46 -9.20
N PRO A 383 -6.17 -3.77 -10.46
CA PRO A 383 -7.05 -4.48 -11.39
C PRO A 383 -7.67 -5.75 -10.78
N ALA A 384 -8.89 -6.10 -11.20
CA ALA A 384 -9.61 -7.26 -10.68
C ALA A 384 -8.78 -8.57 -10.81
N GLY A 385 -8.68 -9.33 -9.72
CA GLY A 385 -7.89 -10.55 -9.61
C GLY A 385 -6.40 -10.35 -9.31
N ASP A 386 -5.92 -9.12 -9.14
CA ASP A 386 -4.56 -8.85 -8.68
C ASP A 386 -4.49 -8.97 -7.14
N HIS A 387 -3.97 -10.12 -6.68
CA HIS A 387 -3.79 -10.45 -5.26
C HIS A 387 -2.35 -10.19 -4.76
N GLY A 388 -1.63 -9.26 -5.39
CA GLY A 388 -0.26 -8.90 -5.01
C GLY A 388 -0.13 -8.36 -3.58
N ALA A 389 1.09 -8.36 -3.06
CA ALA A 389 1.39 -7.98 -1.67
C ALA A 389 1.34 -6.47 -1.37
N VAL A 390 1.09 -5.63 -2.38
CA VAL A 390 1.05 -4.16 -2.25
C VAL A 390 2.38 -3.59 -1.68
N SER A 391 3.50 -4.22 -2.02
CA SER A 391 4.79 -4.00 -1.35
C SER A 391 5.37 -2.59 -1.52
N VAL A 392 5.08 -1.91 -2.63
CA VAL A 392 5.56 -0.54 -2.88
C VAL A 392 5.00 0.42 -1.82
N GLN A 393 3.69 0.36 -1.60
CA GLN A 393 3.02 1.22 -0.62
C GLN A 393 3.33 0.79 0.81
N TYR A 394 3.49 -0.52 1.06
CA TYR A 394 4.00 -1.02 2.33
C TYR A 394 5.33 -0.35 2.70
N GLN A 395 6.32 -0.42 1.82
CA GLN A 395 7.64 0.18 2.06
C GLN A 395 7.59 1.70 2.20
N ALA A 396 6.73 2.36 1.42
CA ALA A 396 6.53 3.81 1.53
C ALA A 396 5.96 4.22 2.90
N LEU A 397 5.01 3.45 3.45
CA LEU A 397 4.46 3.69 4.78
C LEU A 397 5.45 3.35 5.90
N ILE A 398 6.24 2.29 5.76
CA ILE A 398 7.34 1.98 6.68
C ILE A 398 8.33 3.15 6.72
N ALA A 399 8.69 3.72 5.56
CA ALA A 399 9.55 4.90 5.49
C ALA A 399 8.89 6.15 6.11
N LEU A 400 7.61 6.38 5.85
CA LEU A 400 6.85 7.52 6.40
C LEU A 400 6.82 7.48 7.93
N GLY A 401 6.45 6.33 8.50
CA GLY A 401 6.40 6.10 9.94
C GLY A 401 7.76 5.85 10.58
N LYS A 402 8.84 5.83 9.79
CA LYS A 402 10.21 5.49 10.21
C LYS A 402 10.26 4.16 10.97
N ASP A 403 9.44 3.21 10.55
CA ASP A 403 9.26 1.89 11.17
C ASP A 403 8.79 1.92 12.64
N LYS A 404 8.19 3.04 13.08
CA LYS A 404 7.67 3.23 14.44
C LYS A 404 6.15 3.20 14.54
N LYS A 405 5.47 2.98 13.42
CA LYS A 405 4.01 2.85 13.31
C LYS A 405 3.69 1.53 12.60
N MET A 406 2.62 0.85 13.03
CA MET A 406 2.07 -0.25 12.23
C MET A 406 1.52 0.30 10.92
N VAL A 407 1.58 -0.50 9.86
CA VAL A 407 0.95 -0.19 8.58
C VAL A 407 -0.17 -1.17 8.27
N THR A 408 -1.22 -0.71 7.60
CA THR A 408 -2.44 -1.52 7.34
C THR A 408 -3.08 -1.25 5.98
N LEU A 409 -4.00 -2.10 5.55
CA LEU A 409 -4.84 -1.93 4.36
C LEU A 409 -6.29 -1.71 4.79
N PRO A 410 -6.66 -0.48 5.22
CA PRO A 410 -7.98 -0.27 5.79
C PRO A 410 -9.11 -0.26 4.75
N GLU A 411 -8.77 -0.29 3.46
CA GLU A 411 -9.66 -0.72 2.38
C GLU A 411 -8.88 -1.54 1.34
N VAL A 412 -9.48 -2.62 0.85
CA VAL A 412 -9.00 -3.35 -0.32
C VAL A 412 -10.14 -3.71 -1.26
N GLY A 413 -9.91 -3.58 -2.56
CA GLY A 413 -10.75 -4.19 -3.59
C GLY A 413 -10.41 -5.67 -3.80
N ASN A 414 -9.12 -5.98 -3.94
CA ASN A 414 -8.61 -7.35 -4.04
C ASN A 414 -7.87 -7.71 -2.75
N ILE A 415 -8.22 -8.84 -2.13
CA ILE A 415 -7.58 -9.31 -0.91
C ILE A 415 -6.14 -9.74 -1.26
N PRO A 416 -5.10 -9.28 -0.56
CA PRO A 416 -3.74 -9.71 -0.81
C PRO A 416 -3.58 -11.20 -0.46
N ASP A 417 -2.90 -11.95 -1.32
CA ASP A 417 -2.64 -13.37 -1.09
C ASP A 417 -1.63 -13.54 0.05
N PRO A 418 -1.96 -14.28 1.14
CA PRO A 418 -1.04 -14.52 2.24
C PRO A 418 0.31 -15.11 1.82
N ASP A 419 0.33 -15.96 0.79
CA ASP A 419 1.59 -16.51 0.25
C ASP A 419 2.48 -15.40 -0.32
N GLN A 420 1.88 -14.38 -0.96
CA GLN A 420 2.62 -13.23 -1.49
C GLN A 420 3.06 -12.31 -0.35
N LEU A 421 2.24 -12.11 0.68
CA LEU A 421 2.59 -11.30 1.85
C LEU A 421 3.84 -11.85 2.56
N GLU A 422 3.87 -13.17 2.81
CA GLU A 422 5.03 -13.84 3.40
C GLU A 422 6.28 -13.65 2.54
N LEU A 423 6.13 -13.84 1.23
CA LEU A 423 7.22 -13.85 0.28
C LEU A 423 7.89 -12.48 0.08
N TYR A 424 7.08 -11.42 0.09
CA TYR A 424 7.56 -10.04 -0.05
C TYR A 424 7.82 -9.37 1.30
N HIS A 425 7.61 -10.09 2.42
CA HIS A 425 7.68 -9.55 3.77
C HIS A 425 6.85 -8.26 3.94
N ALA A 426 5.64 -8.28 3.38
CA ALA A 426 4.68 -7.20 3.51
C ALA A 426 3.81 -7.46 4.74
N ASP A 427 4.33 -7.13 5.92
CA ASP A 427 3.68 -7.36 7.21
C ASP A 427 2.54 -6.37 7.49
N TRP A 428 1.55 -6.30 6.58
CA TRP A 428 0.34 -5.52 6.80
C TRP A 428 -0.40 -6.00 8.06
N SER A 429 -0.76 -5.07 8.95
CA SER A 429 -1.42 -5.41 10.20
C SER A 429 -2.80 -6.04 9.98
N TYR A 430 -3.60 -5.49 9.07
CA TYR A 430 -4.91 -6.02 8.72
C TYR A 430 -5.30 -5.61 7.29
N PHE A 431 -6.33 -6.27 6.76
CA PHE A 431 -7.05 -5.78 5.58
C PHE A 431 -8.53 -5.62 5.89
N VAL A 432 -9.24 -4.72 5.18
CA VAL A 432 -10.72 -4.65 5.20
C VAL A 432 -11.22 -4.61 3.77
N THR A 433 -11.90 -5.66 3.32
CA THR A 433 -12.43 -5.70 1.95
C THR A 433 -13.64 -4.78 1.82
N TRP A 434 -13.70 -3.99 0.74
CA TRP A 434 -14.87 -3.16 0.44
C TRP A 434 -16.13 -4.02 0.17
N ASN A 435 -17.29 -3.38 0.20
CA ASN A 435 -18.60 -4.04 0.07
C ASN A 435 -18.93 -4.41 -1.39
N GLY A 436 -20.07 -5.09 -1.60
CA GLY A 436 -20.59 -5.33 -2.93
C GLY A 436 -19.71 -6.26 -3.76
N ALA A 437 -19.48 -5.88 -5.03
CA ALA A 437 -18.80 -6.73 -6.01
C ALA A 437 -17.39 -7.19 -5.58
N TYR A 438 -16.71 -6.41 -4.75
CA TYR A 438 -15.39 -6.76 -4.21
C TYR A 438 -15.44 -8.02 -3.35
N ILE A 439 -16.54 -8.33 -2.65
CA ILE A 439 -16.61 -9.49 -1.76
C ILE A 439 -17.65 -10.54 -2.19
N ASN A 440 -18.84 -10.11 -2.62
CA ASN A 440 -19.98 -11.02 -2.84
C ASN A 440 -20.11 -11.53 -4.28
N THR A 441 -19.18 -11.16 -5.15
CA THR A 441 -19.03 -11.73 -6.50
C THR A 441 -17.64 -12.36 -6.68
N ASP A 442 -17.43 -13.01 -7.83
CA ASP A 442 -16.14 -13.60 -8.20
C ASP A 442 -15.28 -12.67 -9.08
N GLU A 443 -15.71 -11.42 -9.33
CA GLU A 443 -14.99 -10.48 -10.21
C GLU A 443 -13.60 -10.14 -9.68
N PHE A 444 -13.52 -9.73 -8.41
CA PHE A 444 -12.27 -9.30 -7.77
C PHE A 444 -11.64 -10.42 -6.95
N ASN A 445 -12.44 -11.08 -6.12
CA ASN A 445 -12.02 -12.15 -5.23
C ASN A 445 -12.89 -13.37 -5.46
N SER A 446 -12.42 -14.37 -6.20
CA SER A 446 -13.19 -15.60 -6.44
C SER A 446 -13.54 -16.33 -5.15
N LEU A 447 -14.66 -17.07 -5.11
CA LEU A 447 -15.06 -17.87 -3.94
C LEU A 447 -13.97 -18.84 -3.47
N ASP A 448 -13.27 -19.50 -4.40
CA ASP A 448 -12.18 -20.41 -4.07
C ASP A 448 -10.99 -19.66 -3.44
N PHE A 449 -10.68 -18.46 -3.95
CA PHE A 449 -9.63 -17.62 -3.36
C PHE A 449 -10.03 -17.11 -1.97
N LYS A 450 -11.27 -16.64 -1.77
CA LYS A 450 -11.78 -16.25 -0.44
C LYS A 450 -11.67 -17.41 0.54
N LYS A 451 -12.03 -18.64 0.14
CA LYS A 451 -11.85 -19.83 0.96
C LYS A 451 -10.39 -20.15 1.24
N LYS A 452 -9.47 -19.98 0.27
CA LYS A 452 -8.03 -20.11 0.50
C LYS A 452 -7.60 -19.15 1.61
N VAL A 453 -7.83 -17.84 1.43
CA VAL A 453 -7.36 -16.81 2.36
C VAL A 453 -7.93 -17.00 3.76
N PHE A 454 -9.25 -17.14 3.91
CA PHE A 454 -9.87 -17.24 5.24
C PHE A 454 -9.63 -18.58 5.96
N ASN A 455 -9.08 -19.59 5.29
CA ASN A 455 -8.61 -20.83 5.92
C ASN A 455 -7.09 -20.88 6.09
N ASP A 456 -6.36 -19.87 5.63
CA ASP A 456 -4.92 -19.78 5.81
C ASP A 456 -4.58 -19.54 7.30
N PRO A 457 -3.63 -20.28 7.89
CA PRO A 457 -3.27 -20.13 9.30
C PRO A 457 -2.64 -18.77 9.66
N SER A 458 -2.13 -18.01 8.68
CA SER A 458 -1.63 -16.65 8.88
C SER A 458 -2.74 -15.61 8.97
N VAL A 459 -3.96 -15.94 8.53
CA VAL A 459 -5.09 -15.00 8.50
C VAL A 459 -5.92 -15.16 9.78
N ILE A 460 -5.87 -14.13 10.61
CA ILE A 460 -6.54 -14.10 11.92
C ILE A 460 -8.00 -13.72 11.71
N ASN A 461 -8.90 -14.66 11.99
CA ASN A 461 -10.34 -14.48 11.96
C ASN A 461 -10.92 -14.24 13.36
N LEU A 462 -12.24 -14.01 13.46
CA LEU A 462 -12.91 -13.77 14.74
C LEU A 462 -12.62 -14.87 15.78
N SER A 463 -12.60 -16.13 15.34
CA SER A 463 -12.35 -17.30 16.21
C SER A 463 -10.95 -17.31 16.82
N ASP A 464 -10.00 -16.63 16.18
CA ASP A 464 -8.57 -16.69 16.49
C ASP A 464 -8.15 -15.54 17.42
N LEU A 465 -9.07 -14.59 17.67
CA LEU A 465 -8.81 -13.41 18.50
C LEU A 465 -8.55 -13.74 19.97
N GLY A 466 -9.08 -14.87 20.48
CA GLY A 466 -9.03 -15.21 21.90
C GLY A 466 -9.63 -14.12 22.79
N ASN A 467 -9.32 -14.10 24.09
CA ASN A 467 -9.83 -13.06 25.00
C ASN A 467 -8.94 -11.80 25.03
N TRP A 468 -8.78 -11.13 23.87
CA TRP A 468 -7.89 -9.97 23.76
C TRP A 468 -8.33 -8.77 24.62
N LYS A 469 -9.62 -8.66 24.96
CA LYS A 469 -10.18 -7.57 25.77
C LYS A 469 -9.73 -7.55 27.23
N SER A 470 -9.13 -8.64 27.71
CA SER A 470 -8.73 -8.79 29.13
C SER A 470 -7.21 -8.71 29.36
N ASN A 471 -6.42 -8.40 28.33
CA ASN A 471 -4.95 -8.45 28.35
C ASN A 471 -4.26 -7.12 28.60
#